data_AF-A0A4Q2JTW9-F1
#
_entry.id   AF-A0A4Q2JTW9-F1
#
_cell.length_a   1.000
_cell.length_b   1.000
_cell.length_c   1.000
_cell.angle_alpha   90.00
_cell.angle_beta   90.00
_cell.angle_gamma   90.00
#
_symmetry.space_group_name_H-M   'P 1'
#
loop_
_entity.id
_entity.type
_entity.pdbx_description
1 polymer ?
#
loop_
_entity_poly.entity_id
_entity_poly.type
_entity_poly.pdbx_seq_one_letter_code
_entity_poly.pdbx_strand_id
1 'polypeptide(L)'
;MDAATRQTAQTIIDFYAGFAATDDEAEQRAAFAASMAALNQGDALIATMDADGELTLDFTRLLLATGVALQWLMERLQSATGESSEALTFELRTFIDGLADD
;
A
#
# COMPACT_ATOMS: atom_id res chain seq x y z
N MET A 1 5.64 5.86 14.56
CA MET A 1 6.06 5.07 13.38
C MET A 1 7.58 4.90 13.44
N ASP A 2 8.06 3.65 13.41
CA ASP A 2 9.50 3.33 13.41
C ASP A 2 10.13 3.53 12.02
N ALA A 3 11.46 3.34 11.93
CA ALA A 3 12.20 3.55 10.68
C ALA A 3 11.80 2.54 9.59
N ALA A 4 11.59 1.28 9.95
CA ALA A 4 11.19 0.22 9.01
C ALA A 4 9.81 0.51 8.39
N THR A 5 8.82 0.83 9.21
CA THR A 5 7.47 1.20 8.74
C THR A 5 7.50 2.43 7.84
N ARG A 6 8.35 3.42 8.15
CA ARG A 6 8.51 4.61 7.29
C ARG A 6 9.13 4.26 5.94
N GLN A 7 10.16 3.41 5.93
CA GLN A 7 10.77 2.91 4.71
C GLN A 7 9.75 2.14 3.87
N THR A 8 8.95 1.26 4.50
CA THR A 8 7.84 0.55 3.85
C THR A 8 6.86 1.52 3.20
N ALA A 9 6.45 2.59 3.89
CA ALA A 9 5.55 3.61 3.34
C ALA A 9 6.14 4.32 2.12
N GLN A 10 7.42 4.71 2.18
CA GLN A 10 8.11 5.33 1.05
C GLN A 10 8.17 4.38 -0.15
N THR A 11 8.52 3.11 0.07
CA THR A 11 8.58 2.11 -1.01
C THR A 11 7.22 1.85 -1.67
N ILE A 12 6.13 1.86 -0.91
CA ILE A 12 4.77 1.74 -1.49
C ILE A 12 4.44 2.96 -2.37
N ILE A 13 4.82 4.16 -1.92
CA ILE A 13 4.61 5.39 -2.71
C ILE A 13 5.45 5.37 -3.98
N ASP A 14 6.72 4.95 -3.87
CA ASP A 14 7.64 4.84 -5.01
C ASP A 14 7.14 3.82 -6.04
N PHE A 15 6.55 2.70 -5.58
CA PHE A 15 5.87 1.74 -6.44
C PHE A 15 4.75 2.40 -7.25
N TYR A 16 3.81 3.07 -6.57
CA TYR A 16 2.69 3.73 -7.25
C TYR A 16 3.14 4.85 -8.18
N ALA A 17 4.14 5.64 -7.77
CA ALA A 17 4.69 6.71 -8.60
C ALA A 17 5.36 6.14 -9.86
N GLY A 18 6.14 5.07 -9.73
CA GLY A 18 6.77 4.39 -10.87
C GLY A 18 5.74 3.73 -11.79
N PHE A 19 4.71 3.10 -11.23
CA PHE A 19 3.63 2.50 -12.00
C PHE A 19 2.81 3.53 -12.78
N ALA A 20 2.52 4.69 -12.17
CA ALA A 20 1.73 5.75 -12.79
C ALA A 20 2.53 6.65 -13.76
N ALA A 21 3.86 6.59 -13.74
CA ALA A 21 4.71 7.44 -14.56
C ALA A 21 4.85 6.95 -16.02
N THR A 22 4.38 5.75 -16.34
CA THR A 22 4.61 5.10 -17.63
C THR A 22 3.46 4.18 -18.04
N ASP A 23 3.18 4.16 -19.35
CA ASP A 23 2.25 3.21 -19.99
C ASP A 23 2.98 1.96 -20.53
N ASP A 24 4.32 1.91 -20.41
CA ASP A 24 5.12 0.76 -20.84
C ASP A 24 5.06 -0.35 -19.80
N GLU A 25 4.54 -1.52 -20.21
CA GLU A 25 4.37 -2.67 -19.32
C GLU A 25 5.70 -3.19 -18.76
N ALA A 26 6.80 -3.11 -19.51
CA ALA A 26 8.11 -3.55 -19.04
C ALA A 26 8.64 -2.61 -17.96
N GLU A 27 8.43 -1.31 -18.10
CA GLU A 27 8.79 -0.33 -17.06
C GLU A 27 7.93 -0.49 -15.80
N GLN A 28 6.61 -0.73 -15.95
CA GLN A 28 5.73 -1.03 -14.82
C GLN A 28 6.16 -2.30 -14.07
N ARG A 29 6.51 -3.37 -14.81
CA ARG A 29 7.03 -4.61 -14.23
C ARG A 29 8.36 -4.39 -13.51
N ALA A 30 9.24 -3.56 -14.06
CA ALA A 30 10.51 -3.21 -13.42
C ALA A 30 10.28 -2.42 -12.10
N ALA A 31 9.36 -1.46 -12.10
CA ALA A 31 8.98 -0.71 -10.90
C ALA A 31 8.38 -1.61 -9.82
N PHE A 32 7.50 -2.55 -10.21
CA PHE A 32 6.97 -3.58 -9.31
C PHE A 32 8.08 -4.44 -8.70
N ALA A 33 8.95 -5.00 -9.54
CA ALA A 33 10.03 -5.88 -9.08
C ALA A 33 11.01 -5.18 -8.12
N ALA A 34 11.41 -3.93 -8.45
CA ALA A 34 12.28 -3.13 -7.60
C ALA A 34 11.63 -2.84 -6.23
N SER A 35 10.34 -2.49 -6.23
CA SER A 35 9.60 -2.18 -5.02
C SER A 35 9.39 -3.41 -4.14
N MET A 36 9.07 -4.56 -4.73
CA MET A 36 8.95 -5.82 -3.99
C MET A 36 10.29 -6.26 -3.38
N ALA A 37 11.40 -6.06 -4.10
CA ALA A 37 12.73 -6.31 -3.55
C ALA A 37 13.03 -5.40 -2.35
N ALA A 38 12.70 -4.12 -2.44
CA ALA A 38 12.88 -3.16 -1.35
C ALA A 38 11.97 -3.45 -0.14
N LEU A 39 10.72 -3.86 -0.36
CA LEU A 39 9.81 -4.29 0.72
C LEU A 39 10.33 -5.53 1.45
N ASN A 40 10.85 -6.51 0.70
CA ASN A 40 11.46 -7.71 1.29
C ASN A 40 12.73 -7.38 2.08
N GLN A 41 13.58 -6.49 1.57
CA GLN A 41 14.81 -6.06 2.27
C GLN A 41 14.52 -5.18 3.50
N GLY A 42 13.42 -4.42 3.48
CA GLY A 42 12.99 -3.55 4.56
C GLY A 42 12.16 -4.24 5.64
N ASP A 43 12.08 -5.58 5.62
CA ASP A 43 11.24 -6.38 6.52
C ASP A 43 9.80 -5.86 6.60
N ALA A 44 9.21 -5.48 5.45
CA ALA A 44 7.82 -5.03 5.37
C ALA A 44 6.83 -6.16 5.70
N LEU A 45 7.24 -7.40 5.41
CA LEU A 45 6.58 -8.64 5.79
C LEU A 45 7.62 -9.52 6.48
N ILE A 46 7.33 -9.96 7.70
CA ILE A 46 8.21 -10.88 8.44
C ILE A 46 7.57 -12.27 8.42
N ALA A 47 8.28 -13.23 7.86
CA ALA A 47 7.91 -14.64 7.90
C ALA A 47 8.73 -15.35 8.99
N THR A 48 8.06 -15.89 10.00
CA THR A 48 8.69 -16.68 11.06
C THR A 48 8.15 -18.10 11.02
N MET A 49 9.03 -19.08 10.94
CA MET A 49 8.66 -20.49 11.05
C MET A 49 9.02 -20.98 12.46
N ASP A 50 8.07 -21.60 13.13
CA ASP A 50 8.30 -22.13 14.48
C ASP A 50 8.93 -23.54 14.46
N ALA A 51 9.11 -24.12 15.65
CA ALA A 51 9.73 -25.43 15.81
C ALA A 51 8.87 -26.59 15.29
N ASP A 52 7.56 -26.39 15.17
CA ASP A 52 6.60 -27.38 14.69
C ASP A 52 6.34 -27.24 13.17
N GLY A 53 6.97 -26.24 12.53
CA GLY A 53 6.89 -25.97 11.10
C GLY A 53 5.72 -25.09 10.71
N GLU A 54 5.06 -24.42 11.66
CA GLU A 54 4.01 -23.45 11.36
C GLU A 54 4.62 -22.12 10.90
N LEU A 55 4.08 -21.58 9.81
CA LEU A 55 4.47 -20.29 9.26
C LEU A 55 3.57 -19.18 9.83
N THR A 56 4.17 -18.24 10.55
CA THR A 56 3.55 -16.99 10.96
C THR A 56 4.02 -15.85 10.07
N LEU A 57 3.07 -15.04 9.59
CA LEU A 57 3.32 -13.84 8.81
C LEU A 57 2.94 -12.60 9.63
N ASP A 58 3.90 -11.70 9.86
CA ASP A 58 3.65 -10.37 10.42
C ASP A 58 3.71 -9.31 9.31
N PHE A 59 2.54 -8.74 9.01
CA PHE A 59 2.31 -7.70 8.01
C PHE A 59 1.97 -6.33 8.66
N THR A 60 2.25 -6.16 9.97
CA THR A 60 1.92 -4.94 10.72
C THR A 60 2.54 -3.69 10.09
N ARG A 61 3.80 -3.78 9.66
CA ARG A 61 4.50 -2.65 9.02
C ARG A 61 3.87 -2.26 7.70
N LEU A 62 3.52 -3.25 6.88
CA LEU A 62 2.80 -3.03 5.63
C LEU A 62 1.45 -2.35 5.86
N LEU A 63 0.67 -2.81 6.85
CA LEU A 63 -0.62 -2.20 7.19
C LEU A 63 -0.51 -0.77 7.71
N LEU A 64 0.48 -0.50 8.56
CA LEU A 64 0.70 0.86 9.06
C LEU A 64 1.14 1.80 7.93
N ALA A 65 2.00 1.32 7.04
CA ALA A 65 2.46 2.08 5.88
C ALA A 65 1.31 2.42 4.92
N THR A 66 0.48 1.45 4.55
CA THR A 66 -0.71 1.69 3.71
C THR A 66 -1.73 2.58 4.41
N GLY A 67 -1.93 2.40 5.72
CA GLY A 67 -2.82 3.22 6.53
C GLY A 67 -2.44 4.70 6.53
N VAL A 68 -1.14 5.01 6.65
CA VAL A 68 -0.65 6.41 6.56
C VAL A 68 -0.89 7.00 5.17
N ALA A 69 -0.62 6.25 4.11
CA ALA A 69 -0.87 6.71 2.74
C ALA A 69 -2.36 6.98 2.49
N LEU A 70 -3.24 6.07 2.95
CA LEU A 70 -4.68 6.23 2.84
C LEU A 70 -5.19 7.42 3.66
N GLN A 71 -4.70 7.60 4.89
CA GLN A 71 -5.06 8.75 5.72
C GLN A 71 -4.72 10.06 5.00
N TRP A 72 -3.49 10.18 4.48
CA TRP A 72 -3.08 11.37 3.74
C TRP A 72 -3.95 11.60 2.50
N LEU A 73 -4.24 10.54 1.73
CA LEU A 73 -5.13 10.63 0.56
C LEU A 73 -6.53 11.13 0.95
N MET A 74 -7.12 10.59 2.01
CA MET A 74 -8.44 11.01 2.50
C MET A 74 -8.45 12.46 2.96
N GLU A 75 -7.39 12.94 3.62
CA GLU A 75 -7.24 14.36 3.98
C GLU A 75 -7.18 15.26 2.74
N ARG A 76 -6.45 14.84 1.70
CA ARG A 76 -6.37 15.58 0.43
C ARG A 76 -7.70 15.60 -0.31
N LEU A 77 -8.44 14.49 -0.33
CA LEU A 77 -9.76 14.40 -0.95
C LEU A 77 -10.78 15.30 -0.23
N GLN A 78 -10.85 15.22 1.10
CA GLN A 78 -11.72 16.11 1.89
C GLN A 78 -11.41 17.58 1.63
N SER A 79 -10.12 17.94 1.57
CA SER A 79 -9.72 19.33 1.26
C SER A 79 -10.08 19.77 -0.16
N ALA A 80 -10.14 18.84 -1.11
CA ALA A 80 -10.40 19.15 -2.52
C ALA A 80 -11.89 19.19 -2.85
N THR A 81 -12.69 18.29 -2.25
CA THR A 81 -14.13 18.15 -2.53
C THR A 81 -15.00 18.91 -1.52
N GLY A 82 -14.49 19.15 -0.32
CA GLY A 82 -15.27 19.68 0.81
C GLY A 82 -16.19 18.64 1.46
N GLU A 83 -16.10 17.38 1.05
CA GLU A 83 -16.90 16.29 1.60
C GLU A 83 -16.33 15.76 2.92
N SER A 84 -17.17 15.06 3.69
CA SER A 84 -16.74 14.40 4.92
C SER A 84 -15.97 13.12 4.62
N SER A 85 -15.11 12.71 5.54
CA SER A 85 -14.44 11.40 5.49
C SER A 85 -15.42 10.24 5.35
N GLU A 86 -16.61 10.32 5.96
CA GLU A 86 -17.65 9.28 5.87
C GLU A 86 -18.23 9.16 4.45
N ALA A 87 -18.53 10.29 3.81
CA ALA A 87 -19.02 10.31 2.43
C ALA A 87 -18.00 9.68 1.47
N LEU A 88 -16.75 10.15 1.54
CA LEU A 88 -15.66 9.62 0.71
C LEU A 88 -15.38 8.14 0.96
N THR A 89 -15.51 7.66 2.20
CA THR A 89 -15.34 6.22 2.52
C THR A 89 -16.49 5.39 1.94
N PHE A 90 -17.72 5.92 1.98
CA PHE A 90 -18.88 5.27 1.37
C PHE A 90 -18.74 5.18 -0.16
N GLU A 91 -18.26 6.24 -0.80
CA GLU A 91 -17.96 6.24 -2.23
C GLU A 91 -16.87 5.23 -2.59
N LEU A 92 -15.76 5.22 -1.83
CA LEU A 92 -14.68 4.25 -2.04
C LEU A 92 -15.19 2.81 -1.93
N ARG A 93 -16.06 2.53 -0.96
CA ARG A 93 -16.69 1.22 -0.83
C ARG A 93 -17.57 0.88 -2.02
N THR A 94 -18.40 1.83 -2.47
CA THR A 94 -19.28 1.64 -3.63
C THR A 94 -18.47 1.37 -4.90
N PHE A 95 -17.36 2.09 -5.08
CA PHE A 95 -16.41 1.85 -6.17
C PHE A 95 -15.83 0.43 -6.11
N ILE A 96 -15.33 0.00 -4.94
CA ILE A 96 -14.78 -1.36 -4.75
C ILE A 96 -15.84 -2.43 -5.00
N ASP A 97 -17.04 -2.28 -4.44
CA ASP A 97 -18.15 -3.21 -4.62
C ASP A 97 -18.51 -3.32 -6.12
N GLY A 98 -18.39 -2.24 -6.89
CA GLY A 98 -18.59 -2.24 -8.34
C GLY A 98 -17.48 -2.91 -9.16
N LEU A 99 -16.26 -3.06 -8.63
CA LEU A 99 -15.18 -3.79 -9.31
C LEU A 99 -15.36 -5.32 -9.24
N ALA A 100 -16.19 -5.83 -8.33
CA ALA A 100 -16.42 -7.27 -8.16
C ALA A 100 -17.38 -7.86 -9.21
N ASP A 101 -18.04 -7.01 -10.02
CA ASP A 101 -19.08 -7.38 -10.98
C ASP A 101 -18.63 -7.40 -12.46
N ASP A 102 -17.33 -7.24 -12.75
CA ASP A 102 -16.70 -7.34 -14.09
C ASP A 102 -15.71 -8.53 -14.18
#